data_AF-A0A6A0A873-F1
#
_entry.id   AF-A0A6A0A873-F1
#
_cell.length_a   1.000
_cell.length_b   1.000
_cell.length_c   1.000
_cell.angle_alpha   90.00
_cell.angle_beta   90.00
_cell.angle_gamma   90.00
#
_symmetry.space_group_name_H-M   'P 1'
#
loop_
_entity.id
_entity.type
_entity.pdbx_description
1 polymer ?
#
loop_
_entity_poly.entity_id
_entity_poly.type
_entity_poly.pdbx_seq_one_letter_code
_entity_poly.pdbx_strand_id
1 'polypeptide(L)'
;MSMMVLDVGGGTADATVHKCKALGGQAVLSEAACAEGVLCGSVYVDKEFRSFYRNAVGAEAFDTWAARNPATLQNEVMKRVPIPLDLIKSMTQDKLASLWQRQGEISELQLSSAEMRAIFKKPVEE
;
A
#
# COMPACT_ATOMS: atom_id res chain seq x y z
N MET A 1 -22.06 6.02 -18.67
CA MET A 1 -20.72 5.72 -18.14
C MET A 1 -20.88 4.85 -16.90
N SER A 2 -20.02 3.86 -16.71
CA SER A 2 -19.95 3.08 -15.47
C SER A 2 -18.57 3.23 -14.85
N MET A 3 -18.50 3.26 -13.53
CA MET A 3 -17.27 3.39 -12.74
C MET A 3 -17.23 2.26 -11.71
N MET A 4 -16.05 1.68 -11.49
CA MET A 4 -15.82 0.75 -10.38
C MET A 4 -14.87 1.41 -9.39
N VAL A 5 -15.18 1.30 -8.09
CA VAL A 5 -14.31 1.73 -7.00
C VAL A 5 -13.85 0.49 -6.26
N LEU A 6 -12.54 0.33 -6.16
CA LEU A 6 -11.88 -0.68 -5.35
C LEU A 6 -11.27 -0.01 -4.13
N ASP A 7 -11.85 -0.22 -2.95
CA ASP A 7 -11.30 0.24 -1.68
C ASP A 7 -10.54 -0.91 -1.02
N VAL A 8 -9.21 -0.86 -1.10
CA VAL A 8 -8.34 -1.89 -0.51
C VAL A 8 -7.72 -1.31 0.76
N GLY A 9 -8.43 -1.53 1.86
CA GLY A 9 -8.06 -1.08 3.19
C GLY A 9 -7.14 -2.05 3.93
N GLY A 10 -7.01 -1.83 5.24
CA GLY A 10 -6.20 -2.70 6.11
C GLY A 10 -6.83 -4.07 6.34
N GLY A 11 -8.16 -4.14 6.47
CA GLY A 11 -8.89 -5.38 6.75
C GLY A 11 -9.58 -5.99 5.54
N THR A 12 -10.20 -5.15 4.72
CA THR A 12 -11.03 -5.56 3.60
C THR A 12 -10.51 -5.02 2.27
N ALA A 13 -10.85 -5.71 1.20
CA ALA A 13 -10.92 -5.14 -0.12
C ALA A 13 -12.39 -5.15 -0.55
N ASP A 14 -12.93 -3.99 -0.86
CA ASP A 14 -14.32 -3.77 -1.19
C ASP A 14 -14.44 -3.27 -2.64
N ALA A 15 -15.37 -3.84 -3.40
CA ALA A 15 -15.64 -3.48 -4.79
C ALA A 15 -17.08 -2.95 -4.91
N THR A 16 -17.23 -1.76 -5.49
CA THR A 16 -18.54 -1.19 -5.80
C THR A 16 -18.57 -0.70 -7.25
N VAL A 17 -19.69 -0.92 -7.94
CA VAL A 17 -19.89 -0.46 -9.31
C VAL A 17 -21.01 0.55 -9.35
N HIS A 18 -20.77 1.69 -9.99
CA HIS A 18 -21.70 2.81 -10.06
C HIS A 18 -21.99 3.16 -11.52
N LYS A 19 -23.27 3.39 -11.83
CA LYS A 19 -23.66 4.09 -13.05
C LYS A 19 -23.48 5.60 -12.79
N CYS A 20 -22.78 6.27 -13.69
CA CYS A 20 -22.58 7.70 -13.65
C CYS A 20 -23.42 8.38 -14.73
N LYS A 21 -24.24 9.34 -14.31
CA LYS A 21 -25.10 10.15 -15.20
C LYS A 21 -24.89 11.63 -14.92
N ALA A 22 -24.88 12.45 -15.97
CA ALA A 22 -24.95 13.89 -15.83
C ALA A 22 -26.41 14.33 -15.69
N LEU A 23 -26.75 14.99 -14.57
CA LEU A 23 -28.07 15.56 -14.30
C LEU A 23 -27.86 17.01 -13.86
N GLY A 24 -28.37 17.98 -14.63
CA GLY A 24 -28.25 19.40 -14.29
C GLY A 24 -26.81 19.93 -14.16
N GLY A 25 -25.85 19.36 -14.91
CA GLY A 25 -24.44 19.71 -14.82
C GLY A 25 -23.68 19.03 -13.67
N GLN A 26 -24.32 18.14 -12.90
CA GLN A 26 -23.69 17.37 -11.84
C GLN A 26 -23.59 15.89 -12.20
N ALA A 27 -22.50 15.24 -11.78
CA ALA A 27 -22.37 13.79 -11.87
C ALA A 27 -23.14 13.13 -10.71
N VAL A 28 -24.13 12.31 -11.05
CA VAL A 28 -24.91 11.52 -10.11
C VAL A 28 -24.50 10.06 -10.24
N LEU A 29 -24.10 9.47 -9.11
CA LEU A 29 -23.75 8.06 -9.00
C LEU A 29 -24.93 7.29 -8.46
N SER A 30 -25.24 6.15 -9.08
CA SER A 30 -26.18 5.17 -8.55
C SER A 30 -25.54 3.80 -8.59
N GLU A 31 -25.60 3.05 -7.50
CA GLU A 31 -25.05 1.70 -7.42
C GLU A 31 -25.66 0.81 -8.51
N ALA A 32 -24.80 0.13 -9.26
CA ALA A 32 -25.13 -0.68 -10.42
C ALA A 32 -25.20 -2.16 -10.09
N ALA A 33 -24.49 -2.57 -9.04
CA ALA A 33 -24.39 -3.94 -8.53
C ALA A 33 -24.12 -3.85 -7.03
N CYS A 34 -24.60 -4.84 -6.28
CA CYS A 34 -24.38 -4.93 -4.84
C CYS A 34 -22.88 -4.87 -4.53
N ALA A 35 -22.50 -4.03 -3.56
CA ALA A 35 -21.16 -4.02 -2.99
C ALA A 35 -20.75 -5.42 -2.50
N GLU A 36 -19.52 -5.82 -2.82
CA GLU A 36 -18.90 -7.05 -2.30
C GLU A 36 -17.58 -6.71 -1.62
N GLY A 37 -17.33 -7.36 -0.49
CA GLY A 37 -16.16 -7.15 0.34
C GLY A 37 -15.56 -8.47 0.80
N VAL A 38 -14.24 -8.58 0.74
CA VAL A 38 -13.49 -9.76 1.20
C VAL A 38 -12.40 -9.38 2.19
N LEU A 39 -12.15 -10.28 3.14
CA LEU A 39 -11.11 -10.15 4.16
C LEU A 39 -9.71 -10.41 3.58
N CYS A 40 -9.21 -9.49 2.77
CA CYS A 40 -7.89 -9.60 2.14
C CYS A 40 -7.12 -8.26 2.11
N GLY A 41 -7.43 -7.35 3.04
CA GLY A 41 -6.69 -6.10 3.18
C GLY A 41 -5.23 -6.29 3.62
N SER A 42 -4.49 -5.20 3.76
CA SER A 42 -3.03 -5.24 4.01
C SER A 42 -2.61 -6.04 5.25
N VAL A 43 -3.47 -6.16 6.28
CA VAL A 43 -3.19 -7.00 7.47
C VAL A 43 -2.97 -8.47 7.11
N TYR A 44 -3.67 -8.95 6.07
CA TYR A 44 -3.50 -10.32 5.58
C TYR A 44 -2.19 -10.48 4.80
N VAL A 45 -1.80 -9.46 4.03
CA VAL A 45 -0.50 -9.42 3.35
C VAL A 45 0.64 -9.43 4.37
N ASP A 46 0.54 -8.60 5.41
CA ASP A 46 1.49 -8.54 6.52
C ASP A 46 1.64 -9.89 7.22
N LYS A 47 0.52 -10.59 7.44
CA LYS A 47 0.50 -11.92 8.05
C LYS A 47 1.22 -12.96 7.18
N GLU A 48 0.95 -12.99 5.88
CA GLU A 48 1.59 -13.94 4.97
C GLU A 48 3.10 -13.64 4.85
N PHE A 49 3.48 -12.37 4.77
CA PHE A 49 4.89 -11.98 4.76
C PHE A 49 5.62 -12.39 6.04
N ARG A 50 5.01 -12.20 7.22
CA ARG A 50 5.58 -12.69 8.49
C ARG A 50 5.78 -14.19 8.49
N SER A 51 4.80 -14.94 7.97
CA SER A 51 4.87 -16.40 7.88
C SER A 51 5.99 -16.84 6.94
N PHE A 52 6.10 -16.20 5.78
CA PHE A 52 7.18 -16.41 4.83
C PHE A 52 8.56 -16.14 5.46
N TYR A 53 8.73 -14.97 6.08
CA TYR A 53 10.01 -14.59 6.69
C TYR A 53 10.39 -15.49 7.86
N ARG A 54 9.44 -15.84 8.73
CA ARG A 54 9.63 -16.80 9.83
C ARG A 54 10.12 -18.16 9.32
N ASN A 55 9.59 -18.63 8.20
CA ASN A 55 10.02 -19.88 7.59
C ASN A 55 11.43 -19.77 6.98
N ALA A 56 11.76 -18.63 6.38
CA ALA A 56 13.07 -18.40 5.76
C ALA A 56 14.22 -18.32 6.77
N VAL A 57 14.01 -17.62 7.90
CA VAL A 57 15.06 -17.40 8.92
C VAL A 57 15.07 -18.46 10.03
N GLY A 58 14.06 -19.33 10.06
CA GLY A 58 13.86 -20.31 11.11
C GLY A 58 12.93 -19.82 12.22
N ALA A 59 11.94 -20.66 12.54
CA ALA A 59 10.90 -20.40 13.53
C ALA A 59 11.44 -19.94 14.89
N GLU A 60 12.40 -20.67 15.44
CA GLU A 60 12.96 -20.40 16.77
C GLU A 60 13.70 -19.07 16.84
N ALA A 61 14.52 -18.76 15.83
CA ALA A 61 15.26 -17.51 15.73
C ALA A 61 14.31 -16.31 15.60
N PHE A 62 13.29 -16.44 14.73
CA PHE A 62 12.27 -15.42 14.56
C PHE A 62 11.46 -15.19 15.84
N ASP A 63 10.96 -16.25 16.47
CA ASP A 63 10.11 -16.16 17.67
C ASP A 63 10.89 -15.59 18.86
N THR A 64 12.17 -15.97 19.01
CA THR A 64 13.07 -15.42 20.03
C THR A 64 13.34 -13.94 19.81
N TRP A 65 13.60 -13.54 18.56
CA TRP A 65 13.80 -12.14 18.21
C TRP A 65 12.52 -11.30 18.41
N ALA A 66 11.38 -11.83 17.99
CA ALA A 66 10.05 -11.23 18.13
C ALA A 66 9.68 -10.95 19.58
N ALA A 67 9.89 -11.95 20.46
CA ALA A 67 9.61 -11.82 21.89
C ALA A 67 10.48 -10.75 22.57
N ARG A 68 11.73 -10.60 22.13
CA ARG A 68 12.67 -9.59 22.65
C ARG A 68 12.42 -8.19 22.10
N ASN A 69 11.80 -8.08 20.92
CA ASN A 69 11.61 -6.81 20.23
C ASN A 69 10.16 -6.62 19.74
N PRO A 70 9.16 -6.59 20.65
CA PRO A 70 7.74 -6.53 20.25
C PRO A 70 7.39 -5.23 19.48
N ALA A 71 8.11 -4.13 19.73
CA ALA A 71 7.88 -2.85 19.07
C ALA A 71 8.42 -2.78 17.63
N THR A 72 9.48 -3.53 17.29
CA THR A 72 10.08 -3.52 15.95
C THR A 72 9.31 -4.40 14.96
N LEU A 73 8.59 -5.41 15.43
CA LEU A 73 7.67 -6.22 14.62
C LEU A 73 6.56 -5.40 13.93
N GLN A 74 6.14 -4.29 14.55
CA GLN A 74 5.17 -3.36 13.98
C GLN A 74 5.82 -2.23 13.15
N ASN A 75 7.09 -1.92 13.41
CA ASN A 75 7.73 -0.71 12.88
C ASN A 75 8.81 -0.94 11.81
N GLU A 76 9.52 -2.07 11.81
CA GLU A 76 10.70 -2.29 10.97
C GLU A 76 10.43 -3.30 9.85
N VAL A 77 9.80 -4.44 10.17
CA VAL A 77 9.51 -5.51 9.20
C VAL A 77 8.43 -5.13 8.17
N MET A 78 7.61 -4.12 8.49
CA MET A 78 6.37 -3.79 7.76
C MET A 78 6.35 -2.40 7.12
N LYS A 79 7.39 -1.58 7.34
CA LYS A 79 7.32 -0.16 6.96
C LYS A 79 8.28 0.25 5.86
N ARG A 80 9.19 -0.60 5.38
CA ARG A 80 10.17 -0.16 4.39
C ARG A 80 10.45 -1.27 3.40
N VAL A 81 10.01 -1.06 2.17
CA VAL A 81 10.37 -1.90 1.02
C VAL A 81 11.29 -1.06 0.14
N PRO A 82 12.44 -1.61 -0.31
CA PRO A 82 13.25 -0.95 -1.33
C PRO A 82 12.41 -0.63 -2.56
N ILE A 83 12.57 0.56 -3.13
CA ILE A 83 11.84 0.90 -4.36
C ILE A 83 12.37 0.02 -5.50
N PRO A 84 11.51 -0.71 -6.23
CA PRO A 84 11.93 -1.45 -7.41
C PRO A 84 12.64 -0.53 -8.42
N LEU A 85 13.77 -0.98 -8.96
CA LEU A 85 14.60 -0.17 -9.88
C LEU A 85 13.82 0.37 -11.08
N ASP A 86 12.86 -0.39 -11.60
CA ASP A 86 12.06 0.03 -12.75
C ASP A 86 11.08 1.16 -12.40
N LEU A 87 10.60 1.19 -11.15
CA LEU A 87 9.82 2.32 -10.64
C LEU A 87 10.72 3.55 -10.48
N ILE A 88 11.93 3.40 -9.93
CA ILE A 88 12.91 4.50 -9.83
C ILE A 88 13.19 5.12 -11.21
N LYS A 89 13.39 4.30 -12.24
CA LYS A 89 13.64 4.76 -13.62
C LYS A 89 12.46 5.53 -14.22
N SER A 90 11.23 5.25 -13.75
CA SER A 90 10.00 5.92 -14.22
C SER A 90 9.69 7.23 -13.48
N MET A 91 10.39 7.52 -12.37
CA MET A 91 10.16 8.73 -11.59
C MET A 91 10.91 9.92 -12.17
N THR A 92 10.29 11.11 -12.10
CA THR A 92 10.97 12.36 -12.48
C THR A 92 12.09 12.69 -11.50
N GLN A 93 13.13 13.39 -11.98
CA GLN A 93 14.28 13.77 -11.16
C GLN A 93 13.87 14.57 -9.92
N ASP A 94 12.86 15.44 -10.02
CA ASP A 94 12.36 16.23 -8.89
C ASP A 94 11.69 15.37 -7.81
N LYS A 95 10.95 14.32 -8.21
CA LYS A 95 10.35 13.37 -7.27
C LYS A 95 11.43 12.56 -6.56
N LEU A 96 12.45 12.10 -7.28
CA LEU A 96 13.59 11.40 -6.68
C LEU A 96 14.34 12.30 -5.69
N ALA A 97 14.68 13.53 -6.08
CA ALA A 97 15.39 14.47 -5.21
C ALA A 97 14.64 14.77 -3.92
N SER A 98 13.32 14.94 -3.99
CA SER A 98 12.47 15.15 -2.80
C SER A 98 12.38 13.94 -1.87
N LEU A 99 12.52 12.72 -2.40
CA LEU A 99 12.57 11.51 -1.59
C LEU A 99 13.94 11.33 -0.93
N TRP A 100 15.03 11.52 -1.68
CA TRP A 100 16.39 11.45 -1.14
C TRP A 100 16.64 12.49 -0.04
N GLN A 101 16.14 13.73 -0.20
CA GLN A 101 16.24 14.75 0.86
C GLN A 101 15.53 14.37 2.16
N ARG A 102 14.50 13.52 2.09
CA ARG A 102 13.69 13.14 3.25
C ARG A 102 14.21 11.89 3.97
N GLN A 103 15.14 11.15 3.37
CA GLN A 103 15.63 9.87 3.92
C GLN A 103 16.99 9.92 4.61
N GLY A 104 17.79 10.98 4.45
CA GLY A 104 19.15 11.02 5.03
C GLY A 104 20.06 9.94 4.42
N GLU A 105 21.31 9.80 4.93
CA GLU A 105 22.38 8.90 4.43
C GLU A 105 22.02 7.40 4.44
N ILE A 106 21.01 6.99 3.67
CA ILE A 106 20.65 5.59 3.44
C ILE A 106 21.14 5.23 2.04
N SER A 107 21.81 4.10 1.89
CA SER A 107 22.38 3.63 0.62
C SER A 107 21.34 3.16 -0.41
N GLU A 108 20.08 3.01 0.00
CA GLU A 108 18.96 2.54 -0.81
C GLU A 108 17.70 3.36 -0.52
N LEU A 109 16.99 3.77 -1.58
CA LEU A 109 15.73 4.49 -1.48
C LEU A 109 14.64 3.51 -1.04
N GLN A 110 14.07 3.71 0.14
CA GLN A 110 13.00 2.86 0.67
C GLN A 110 11.67 3.62 0.61
N LEU A 111 10.52 2.95 0.58
CA LEU A 111 9.23 3.63 0.76
C LEU A 111 8.53 3.13 1.99
N SER A 112 8.14 4.07 2.85
CA SER A 112 7.14 3.83 3.88
C SER A 112 5.73 3.95 3.36
N SER A 113 4.82 3.26 4.05
CA SER A 113 3.38 3.34 3.78
C SER A 113 2.84 4.78 3.85
N ALA A 114 3.43 5.63 4.70
CA ALA A 114 3.12 7.06 4.75
C ALA A 114 3.66 7.82 3.53
N GLU A 115 4.86 7.50 3.04
CA GLU A 115 5.47 8.11 1.86
C GLU A 115 4.73 7.68 0.58
N MET A 116 4.36 6.41 0.44
CA MET A 116 3.54 5.93 -0.67
C MET A 116 2.22 6.70 -0.74
N ARG A 117 1.50 6.83 0.38
CA ARG A 117 0.26 7.62 0.45
C ARG A 117 0.46 9.09 0.11
N ALA A 118 1.65 9.66 0.37
CA ALA A 118 1.97 11.04 0.03
C ALA A 118 2.29 11.24 -1.46
N ILE A 119 2.93 10.25 -2.11
CA ILE A 119 3.27 10.25 -3.53
C ILE A 119 2.01 10.06 -4.39
N PHE A 120 1.11 9.16 -4.00
CA PHE A 120 -0.11 8.83 -4.75
C PHE A 120 -1.32 9.73 -4.41
N LYS A 121 -1.09 10.97 -3.96
CA LYS A 121 -2.15 11.92 -3.52
C LYS A 121 -3.09 12.43 -4.61
N LYS A 122 -2.91 12.05 -5.88
CA LYS A 122 -3.82 12.43 -6.96
C LYS A 122 -4.17 11.19 -7.78
N PRO A 123 -5.42 11.09 -8.27
CA PRO A 123 -5.78 10.06 -9.24
C PRO A 123 -4.81 10.14 -10.42
N VAL A 124 -4.42 8.99 -10.95
CA VAL A 124 -3.78 8.95 -12.27
C VAL A 124 -4.86 9.41 -13.25
N GLU A 125 -4.70 10.62 -13.81
CA GLU A 125 -5.53 11.06 -14.94
C GLU A 125 -5.19 10.17 -16.15
N GLU A 126 -6.21 9.65 -16.81
CA GLU A 126 -6.11 8.88 -18.06
C GLU A 126 -5.58 9.71 -19.22
#